data_AF-A0A7C4CNU3-F1
#
_entry.id   AF-A0A7C4CNU3-F1
#
_cell.length_a   1.000
_cell.length_b   1.000
_cell.length_c   1.000
_cell.angle_alpha   90.00
_cell.angle_beta   90.00
_cell.angle_gamma   90.00
#
_symmetry.space_group_name_H-M   'P 1'
#
loop_
_entity.id
_entity.type
_entity.pdbx_description
1 polymer ?
#
loop_
_entity_poly.entity_id
_entity_poly.type
_entity_poly.pdbx_seq_one_letter_code
_entity_poly.pdbx_strand_id
1 'polypeptide(L)'
;MSWTVPQIRINGELLSKTEELLEKEWLVTNGLGGYASSTVLGLNTRKYHGMLVAAFHPPRKRMVCVTKFDEELKLGNMFYPLYANEFQGGIYPRGFQFMEEFSLSPFPTYVYTLQNVKVSKTIFMPHGKNVTVALYTVENRNASDVEVHVFPILACRHFHAVVDRRQSSPIFRQQIQGRRVKINVEAPEATVVLEAVHGVYQQFEKWLEKVYFREEHARGESHLDDWFQPGFFTFKVEGKTRGKFALVAVASQNEVSAEETADEMPATVYDIEGLYEGEIKSRENLLERFYREHGAIEAKDWLSLLVLAADAFIAEALR
;
A
#
# COMPACT_ATOMS: atom_id res chain seq x y z
N MET A 1 30.96 10.77 3.08
CA MET A 1 29.87 11.44 2.33
C MET A 1 28.60 10.68 2.67
N SER A 2 27.54 11.35 3.12
CA SER A 2 26.24 10.70 3.33
C SER A 2 25.57 10.62 1.96
N TRP A 3 25.32 9.41 1.48
CA TRP A 3 24.65 9.17 0.20
C TRP A 3 23.15 9.15 0.45
N THR A 4 22.50 10.31 0.36
CA THR A 4 21.07 10.45 0.62
C THR A 4 20.23 9.90 -0.53
N VAL A 5 19.16 9.19 -0.19
CA VAL A 5 18.18 8.74 -1.18
C VAL A 5 17.51 9.96 -1.84
N PRO A 6 17.41 10.00 -3.18
CA PRO A 6 16.72 11.07 -3.90
C PRO A 6 15.23 11.17 -3.54
N GLN A 7 14.70 12.40 -3.51
CA GLN A 7 13.33 12.68 -3.08
C GLN A 7 12.49 13.29 -4.21
N ILE A 8 11.29 12.74 -4.43
CA ILE A 8 10.21 13.40 -5.18
C ILE A 8 9.21 13.94 -4.16
N ARG A 9 8.72 15.17 -4.36
CA ARG A 9 7.73 15.81 -3.49
C ARG A 9 6.71 16.57 -4.32
N ILE A 10 5.42 16.36 -4.05
CA ILE A 10 4.28 17.00 -4.70
C ILE A 10 3.42 17.62 -3.60
N ASN A 11 3.25 18.94 -3.62
CA ASN A 11 2.47 19.67 -2.62
C ASN A 11 1.89 20.97 -3.20
N GLY A 12 1.07 21.67 -2.41
CA GLY A 12 0.56 22.99 -2.75
C GLY A 12 -0.16 23.02 -4.11
N GLU A 13 0.22 23.97 -4.97
CA GLU A 13 -0.40 24.16 -6.29
C GLU A 13 -0.30 22.93 -7.21
N LEU A 14 0.73 22.09 -7.06
CA LEU A 14 0.87 20.88 -7.87
C LEU A 14 -0.27 19.88 -7.63
N LEU A 15 -0.83 19.84 -6.42
CA LEU A 15 -1.97 18.97 -6.07
C LEU A 15 -3.28 19.40 -6.72
N SER A 16 -3.37 20.63 -7.26
CA SER A 16 -4.56 21.10 -7.98
C SER A 16 -4.71 20.48 -9.38
N LYS A 17 -3.65 19.87 -9.92
CA LYS A 17 -3.61 19.30 -11.27
C LYS A 17 -4.02 17.83 -11.30
N THR A 18 -5.25 17.55 -10.86
CA THR A 18 -5.72 16.17 -10.62
C THR A 18 -5.48 15.22 -11.80
N GLU A 19 -5.83 15.60 -13.03
CA GLU A 19 -5.66 14.71 -14.19
C GLU A 19 -4.17 14.40 -14.50
N GLU A 20 -3.27 15.39 -14.43
CA GLU A 20 -1.83 15.16 -14.62
C GLU A 20 -1.25 14.22 -13.53
N LEU A 21 -1.77 14.32 -12.30
CA LEU A 21 -1.32 13.50 -11.18
C LEU A 21 -1.85 12.06 -11.23
N LEU A 22 -2.98 11.82 -11.88
CA LEU A 22 -3.50 10.46 -12.10
C LEU A 22 -2.63 9.65 -13.07
N GLU A 23 -1.78 10.32 -13.87
CA GLU A 23 -0.77 9.68 -14.73
C GLU A 23 0.58 9.44 -14.02
N LYS A 24 0.77 9.98 -12.81
CA LYS A 24 2.01 9.78 -12.03
C LYS A 24 1.86 8.57 -11.13
N GLU A 25 2.62 7.53 -11.43
CA GLU A 25 2.62 6.26 -10.71
C GLU A 25 3.91 6.07 -9.91
N TRP A 26 3.83 5.29 -8.84
CA TRP A 26 4.99 4.81 -8.09
C TRP A 26 4.95 3.29 -7.97
N LEU A 27 6.12 2.69 -7.75
CA LEU A 27 6.31 1.25 -7.61
C LEU A 27 7.34 0.99 -6.48
N VAL A 28 7.02 0.09 -5.57
CA VAL A 28 7.95 -0.49 -4.60
C VAL A 28 7.96 -1.99 -4.81
N THR A 29 9.12 -2.61 -4.98
CA THR A 29 9.24 -4.05 -5.23
C THR A 29 9.80 -4.76 -4.00
N ASN A 30 9.66 -6.10 -3.98
CA ASN A 30 10.09 -6.94 -2.87
C ASN A 30 11.19 -7.95 -3.25
N GLY A 31 11.85 -7.82 -4.41
CA GLY A 31 12.89 -8.75 -4.86
C GLY A 31 12.40 -10.14 -5.29
N LEU A 32 11.10 -10.46 -5.16
CA LEU A 32 10.49 -11.70 -5.63
C LEU A 32 9.75 -11.55 -6.96
N GLY A 33 9.82 -10.38 -7.58
CA GLY A 33 8.94 -9.99 -8.69
C GLY A 33 7.52 -9.61 -8.28
N GLY A 34 7.25 -9.52 -6.97
CA GLY A 34 6.07 -8.88 -6.40
C GLY A 34 6.31 -7.39 -6.13
N TYR A 35 5.22 -6.64 -5.94
CA TYR A 35 5.30 -5.18 -5.77
C TYR A 35 4.04 -4.57 -5.14
N ALA A 36 4.20 -3.32 -4.72
CA ALA A 36 3.14 -2.37 -4.39
C ALA A 36 3.19 -1.21 -5.40
N SER A 37 2.05 -0.76 -5.91
CA SER A 37 1.96 0.40 -6.80
C SER A 37 0.61 1.08 -6.74
N SER A 38 0.61 2.39 -7.01
CA SER A 38 -0.58 3.20 -7.21
C SER A 38 -0.18 4.52 -7.88
N THR A 39 -1.15 5.43 -8.06
CA THR A 39 -0.85 6.81 -8.43
C THR A 39 -0.34 7.61 -7.22
N VAL A 40 0.25 8.78 -7.46
CA VAL A 40 0.64 9.73 -6.40
C VAL A 40 -0.56 10.29 -5.63
N LEU A 41 -1.78 10.13 -6.14
CA LEU A 41 -3.03 10.46 -5.45
C LEU A 41 -3.61 9.27 -4.64
N GLY A 42 -2.95 8.11 -4.66
CA GLY A 42 -3.43 6.91 -3.98
C GLY A 42 -4.66 6.27 -4.64
N LEU A 43 -5.00 6.67 -5.87
CA LEU A 43 -6.09 6.10 -6.67
C LEU A 43 -5.54 5.05 -7.63
N ASN A 44 -6.20 3.89 -7.73
CA ASN A 44 -5.81 2.85 -8.68
C ASN A 44 -6.48 3.07 -10.03
N THR A 45 -5.75 3.60 -11.01
CA THR A 45 -6.21 3.84 -12.39
C THR A 45 -6.04 2.64 -13.32
N ARG A 46 -5.40 1.56 -12.83
CA ARG A 46 -4.98 0.38 -13.61
C ARG A 46 -5.24 -0.93 -12.88
N LYS A 47 -5.54 -2.01 -13.61
CA LYS A 47 -5.71 -3.37 -13.03
C LYS A 47 -4.44 -3.95 -12.42
N TYR A 48 -3.29 -3.37 -12.74
CA TYR A 48 -1.98 -3.74 -12.23
C TYR A 48 -1.63 -3.04 -10.91
N HIS A 49 -2.35 -1.99 -10.52
CA HIS A 49 -2.15 -1.33 -9.24
C HIS A 49 -2.65 -2.19 -8.08
N GLY A 50 -1.94 -2.11 -6.96
CA GLY A 50 -2.22 -2.90 -5.77
C GLY A 50 -1.25 -2.55 -4.64
N MET A 51 -1.73 -2.61 -3.40
CA MET A 51 -0.85 -2.51 -2.23
C MET A 51 -0.03 -3.78 -2.03
N LEU A 52 -0.52 -4.95 -2.43
CA LEU A 52 0.25 -6.19 -2.43
C LEU A 52 -0.09 -7.00 -3.68
N VAL A 53 0.76 -6.87 -4.70
CA VAL A 53 0.80 -7.75 -5.86
C VAL A 53 1.87 -8.82 -5.61
N ALA A 54 1.44 -9.97 -5.09
CA ALA A 54 2.34 -11.04 -4.67
C ALA A 54 2.74 -11.93 -5.84
N ALA A 55 4.01 -12.32 -5.91
CA ALA A 55 4.48 -13.35 -6.82
C ALA A 55 4.48 -14.71 -6.10
N PHE A 56 3.51 -15.57 -6.41
CA PHE A 56 3.39 -16.88 -5.76
C PHE A 56 4.35 -17.94 -6.32
N HIS A 57 4.95 -17.68 -7.48
CA HIS A 57 6.04 -18.50 -8.02
C HIS A 57 7.10 -17.59 -8.64
N PRO A 58 7.89 -16.90 -7.80
CA PRO A 58 8.83 -15.85 -8.20
C PRO A 58 9.65 -16.16 -9.47
N PRO A 59 9.75 -15.23 -10.44
CA PRO A 59 9.07 -13.92 -10.52
C PRO A 59 7.67 -13.98 -11.18
N ARG A 60 7.10 -15.17 -11.33
CA ARG A 60 5.84 -15.46 -12.06
C ARG A 60 4.64 -15.61 -11.12
N LYS A 61 3.47 -15.86 -11.72
CA LYS A 61 2.17 -16.04 -11.05
C LYS A 61 1.85 -14.88 -10.10
N ARG A 62 1.79 -13.67 -10.68
CA ARG A 62 1.46 -12.46 -9.94
C ARG A 62 -0.04 -12.37 -9.67
N MET A 63 -0.34 -12.12 -8.41
CA MET A 63 -1.68 -12.06 -7.87
C MET A 63 -1.86 -10.71 -7.20
N VAL A 64 -2.89 -9.96 -7.61
CA VAL A 64 -3.30 -8.74 -6.91
C VAL A 64 -4.11 -9.19 -5.69
N CYS A 65 -3.45 -9.29 -4.55
CA CYS A 65 -4.04 -9.78 -3.30
C CYS A 65 -4.76 -8.65 -2.57
N VAL A 66 -4.02 -7.60 -2.23
CA VAL A 66 -4.55 -6.38 -1.62
C VAL A 66 -4.48 -5.25 -2.65
N THR A 67 -5.62 -4.68 -3.02
CA THR A 67 -5.68 -3.59 -3.99
C THR A 67 -5.34 -2.26 -3.33
N LYS A 68 -5.91 -1.99 -2.16
CA LYS A 68 -5.82 -0.72 -1.44
C LYS A 68 -5.91 -0.89 0.07
N PHE A 69 -5.41 0.12 0.78
CA PHE A 69 -5.82 0.42 2.13
C PHE A 69 -6.50 1.79 2.06
N ASP A 70 -7.80 1.82 2.34
CA ASP A 70 -8.61 3.03 2.30
C ASP A 70 -8.74 3.58 3.73
N GLU A 71 -8.45 4.87 3.95
CA GLU A 71 -8.50 5.48 5.28
C GLU A 71 -9.71 6.41 5.46
N GLU A 72 -10.30 6.37 6.65
CA GLU A 72 -11.37 7.29 7.06
C GLU A 72 -11.07 7.85 8.46
N LEU A 73 -11.23 9.16 8.62
CA LEU A 73 -11.20 9.80 9.94
C LEU A 73 -12.61 9.91 10.49
N LYS A 74 -12.79 9.48 11.74
CA LYS A 74 -14.01 9.73 12.50
C LYS A 74 -13.73 10.77 13.59
N LEU A 75 -14.37 11.92 13.44
CA LEU A 75 -14.30 13.06 14.36
C LEU A 75 -15.70 13.29 14.95
N GLY A 76 -15.91 12.90 16.20
CA GLY A 76 -17.24 12.85 16.79
C GLY A 76 -18.15 11.89 16.01
N ASN A 77 -19.21 12.41 15.40
CA ASN A 77 -20.18 11.65 14.60
C ASN A 77 -19.94 11.76 13.08
N MET A 78 -18.92 12.51 12.66
CA MET A 78 -18.63 12.76 11.25
C MET A 78 -17.51 11.84 10.77
N PHE A 79 -17.70 11.30 9.55
CA PHE A 79 -16.74 10.44 8.87
C PHE A 79 -16.18 11.17 7.66
N TYR A 80 -14.86 11.10 7.48
CA TYR A 80 -14.13 11.80 6.43
C TYR A 80 -13.22 10.81 5.68
N PRO A 81 -13.65 10.33 4.51
CA PRO A 81 -12.81 9.50 3.65
C PRO A 81 -11.57 10.27 3.18
N LEU A 82 -10.39 9.68 3.36
CA LEU A 82 -9.12 10.17 2.83
C LEU A 82 -8.71 9.44 1.53
N TYR A 83 -9.44 8.39 1.16
CA TYR A 83 -9.24 7.63 -0.07
C TYR A 83 -10.04 8.17 -1.26
N ALA A 84 -9.79 7.60 -2.44
CA ALA A 84 -10.54 7.84 -3.65
C ALA A 84 -10.54 6.64 -4.58
N ASN A 85 -11.66 6.39 -5.25
CA ASN A 85 -11.81 5.34 -6.25
C ASN A 85 -12.50 5.93 -7.49
N GLU A 86 -12.20 5.39 -8.66
CA GLU A 86 -12.82 5.83 -9.90
C GLU A 86 -13.93 4.85 -10.30
N PHE A 87 -15.06 5.39 -10.74
CA PHE A 87 -16.17 4.65 -11.31
C PHE A 87 -16.53 5.28 -12.66
N GLN A 88 -17.39 4.62 -13.44
CA GLN A 88 -17.89 5.20 -14.70
C GLN A 88 -18.57 6.58 -14.49
N GLY A 89 -19.13 6.83 -13.31
CA GLY A 89 -19.72 8.12 -12.94
C GLY A 89 -18.72 9.18 -12.46
N GLY A 90 -17.42 8.87 -12.45
CA GLY A 90 -16.35 9.74 -11.97
C GLY A 90 -15.71 9.26 -10.67
N ILE A 91 -14.84 10.10 -10.12
CA ILE A 91 -14.05 9.77 -8.92
C ILE A 91 -14.85 10.08 -7.66
N TYR A 92 -15.03 9.08 -6.80
CA TYR A 92 -15.68 9.19 -5.51
C TYR A 92 -15.17 8.14 -4.50
N PRO A 93 -15.01 8.47 -3.21
CA PRO A 93 -14.94 9.82 -2.66
C PRO A 93 -13.70 10.56 -3.20
N ARG A 94 -13.57 11.85 -2.87
CA ARG A 94 -12.45 12.70 -3.33
C ARG A 94 -11.47 13.01 -2.19
N GLY A 95 -11.10 12.00 -1.41
CA GLY A 95 -10.24 12.18 -0.22
C GLY A 95 -8.87 12.79 -0.52
N PHE A 96 -8.38 12.66 -1.76
CA PHE A 96 -7.19 13.34 -2.25
C PHE A 96 -7.26 14.88 -2.15
N GLN A 97 -8.45 15.48 -2.01
CA GLN A 97 -8.60 16.92 -1.74
C GLN A 97 -8.07 17.33 -0.36
N PHE A 98 -7.94 16.39 0.57
CA PHE A 98 -7.33 16.62 1.89
C PHE A 98 -5.82 16.33 1.90
N MET A 99 -5.26 15.89 0.78
CA MET A 99 -3.83 15.63 0.66
C MET A 99 -3.08 16.97 0.75
N GLU A 100 -2.17 17.08 1.72
CA GLU A 100 -1.23 18.19 1.86
C GLU A 100 0.02 17.93 1.03
N GLU A 101 0.43 16.65 0.94
CA GLU A 101 1.66 16.25 0.28
C GLU A 101 1.67 14.77 -0.13
N PHE A 102 2.32 14.50 -1.25
CA PHE A 102 2.90 13.19 -1.58
C PHE A 102 4.42 13.31 -1.67
N SER A 103 5.14 12.31 -1.18
CA SER A 103 6.58 12.19 -1.41
C SER A 103 7.01 10.76 -1.69
N LEU A 104 8.13 10.59 -2.40
CA LEU A 104 8.81 9.32 -2.62
C LEU A 104 10.26 9.47 -2.20
N SER A 105 10.62 8.98 -1.00
CA SER A 105 11.99 9.11 -0.46
C SER A 105 12.28 8.16 0.73
N PRO A 106 12.79 6.94 0.51
CA PRO A 106 12.69 6.16 -0.73
C PRO A 106 11.26 5.65 -0.97
N PHE A 107 10.43 5.66 0.07
CA PHE A 107 9.12 5.05 0.06
C PHE A 107 8.02 6.07 -0.18
N PRO A 108 6.92 5.67 -0.85
CA PRO A 108 5.76 6.52 -1.07
C PRO A 108 5.11 6.87 0.27
N THR A 109 5.00 8.17 0.52
CA THR A 109 4.37 8.73 1.71
C THR A 109 3.30 9.73 1.31
N TYR A 110 2.08 9.49 1.79
CA TYR A 110 0.95 10.40 1.66
C TYR A 110 0.73 11.13 2.96
N VAL A 111 0.53 12.45 2.91
CA VAL A 111 0.19 13.27 4.06
C VAL A 111 -1.14 13.95 3.79
N TYR A 112 -2.11 13.71 4.66
CA TYR A 112 -3.42 14.33 4.65
C TYR A 112 -3.57 15.25 5.85
N THR A 113 -4.18 16.41 5.67
CA THR A 113 -4.52 17.32 6.76
C THR A 113 -5.98 17.74 6.67
N LEU A 114 -6.73 17.46 7.73
CA LEU A 114 -8.15 17.77 7.82
C LEU A 114 -8.53 18.05 9.27
N GLN A 115 -9.26 19.14 9.52
CA GLN A 115 -9.84 19.47 10.83
C GLN A 115 -8.82 19.35 11.99
N ASN A 116 -7.62 19.93 11.81
CA ASN A 116 -6.49 19.87 12.77
C ASN A 116 -5.94 18.47 13.08
N VAL A 117 -6.24 17.47 12.26
CA VAL A 117 -5.61 16.15 12.29
C VAL A 117 -4.74 16.00 11.05
N LYS A 118 -3.48 15.60 11.27
CA LYS A 118 -2.54 15.25 10.19
C LYS A 118 -2.33 13.74 10.20
N VAL A 119 -2.54 13.08 9.07
CA VAL A 119 -2.32 11.64 8.87
C VAL A 119 -1.24 11.45 7.83
N SER A 120 -0.15 10.81 8.21
CA SER A 120 0.91 10.36 7.30
C SER A 120 0.83 8.86 7.13
N LYS A 121 0.86 8.37 5.89
CA LYS A 121 0.88 6.95 5.52
C LYS A 121 2.09 6.69 4.64
N THR A 122 3.01 5.84 5.11
CA THR A 122 4.17 5.39 4.33
C THR A 122 4.00 3.91 3.98
N ILE A 123 4.19 3.57 2.71
CA ILE A 123 4.11 2.18 2.24
C ILE A 123 5.50 1.65 1.89
N PHE A 124 5.88 0.51 2.45
CA PHE A 124 7.11 -0.18 2.07
C PHE A 124 6.91 -1.70 2.03
N MET A 125 7.83 -2.38 1.35
CA MET A 125 7.84 -3.84 1.27
C MET A 125 9.16 -4.37 1.82
N PRO A 126 9.13 -5.28 2.80
CA PRO A 126 10.32 -6.02 3.21
C PRO A 126 10.88 -6.84 2.04
N HIS A 127 12.19 -6.75 1.81
CA HIS A 127 12.86 -7.49 0.75
C HIS A 127 12.72 -9.02 0.95
N GLY A 128 12.49 -9.74 -0.14
CA GLY A 128 12.38 -11.20 -0.15
C GLY A 128 11.07 -11.75 0.40
N LYS A 129 10.06 -10.89 0.67
CA LYS A 129 8.79 -11.32 1.27
C LYS A 129 7.58 -10.77 0.49
N ASN A 130 6.54 -11.59 0.30
CA ASN A 130 5.23 -11.13 -0.22
C ASN A 130 4.45 -10.40 0.88
N VAL A 131 5.03 -9.31 1.35
CA VAL A 131 4.55 -8.50 2.47
C VAL A 131 4.52 -7.04 2.06
N THR A 132 3.50 -6.32 2.53
CA THR A 132 3.46 -4.86 2.47
C THR A 132 3.11 -4.32 3.84
N VAL A 133 3.84 -3.29 4.26
CA VAL A 133 3.60 -2.60 5.51
C VAL A 133 3.14 -1.18 5.20
N ALA A 134 2.00 -0.80 5.77
CA ALA A 134 1.52 0.57 5.82
C ALA A 134 1.77 1.14 7.21
N LEU A 135 2.75 2.04 7.34
CA LEU A 135 3.10 2.71 8.58
C LEU A 135 2.39 4.06 8.66
N TYR A 136 1.68 4.30 9.76
CA TYR A 136 0.90 5.49 9.98
C TYR A 136 1.45 6.33 11.13
N THR A 137 1.46 7.64 10.94
CA THR A 137 1.58 8.63 12.01
C THR A 137 0.35 9.53 11.97
N VAL A 138 -0.27 9.75 13.13
CA VAL A 138 -1.41 10.65 13.27
C VAL A 138 -1.08 11.71 14.31
N GLU A 139 -1.07 12.97 13.92
CA GLU A 139 -0.99 14.11 14.84
C GLU A 139 -2.40 14.65 15.07
N ASN A 140 -2.94 14.46 16.27
CA ASN A 140 -4.24 14.99 16.65
C ASN A 140 -4.07 16.28 17.45
N ARG A 141 -4.28 17.44 16.80
CA ARG A 141 -4.21 18.75 17.49
C ARG A 141 -5.54 19.19 18.08
N ASN A 142 -6.60 18.40 17.96
CA ASN A 142 -7.87 18.66 18.62
C ASN A 142 -7.80 18.34 20.12
N ALA A 143 -8.75 18.86 20.89
CA ALA A 143 -8.91 18.49 22.30
C ALA A 143 -9.61 17.14 22.48
N SER A 144 -10.44 16.75 21.51
CA SER A 144 -11.12 15.45 21.48
C SER A 144 -10.30 14.39 20.77
N ASP A 145 -10.57 13.14 21.12
CA ASP A 145 -10.00 11.98 20.45
C ASP A 145 -10.47 11.86 19.00
N VAL A 146 -9.66 11.21 18.17
CA VAL A 146 -10.00 10.83 16.79
C VAL A 146 -9.87 9.33 16.63
N GLU A 147 -10.76 8.72 15.84
CA GLU A 147 -10.56 7.35 15.36
C GLU A 147 -10.10 7.40 13.89
N VAL A 148 -9.13 6.57 13.56
CA VAL A 148 -8.73 6.28 12.18
C VAL A 148 -9.20 4.88 11.85
N HIS A 149 -10.03 4.75 10.82
CA HIS A 149 -10.45 3.47 10.27
C HIS A 149 -9.62 3.19 9.02
N VAL A 150 -9.02 2.01 8.95
CA VAL A 150 -8.27 1.53 7.79
C VAL A 150 -8.99 0.32 7.23
N PHE A 151 -9.48 0.42 6.00
CA PHE A 151 -10.20 -0.59 5.25
C PHE A 151 -9.24 -1.28 4.27
N PRO A 152 -8.75 -2.50 4.56
CA PRO A 152 -8.08 -3.31 3.57
C PRO A 152 -9.08 -3.66 2.48
N ILE A 153 -8.66 -3.59 1.21
CA ILE A 153 -9.50 -3.97 0.07
C ILE A 153 -8.77 -5.07 -0.71
N LEU A 154 -9.47 -6.17 -0.95
CA LEU A 154 -8.95 -7.37 -1.61
C LEU A 154 -9.57 -7.56 -2.98
N ALA A 155 -8.80 -8.13 -3.90
CA ALA A 155 -9.33 -8.65 -5.16
C ALA A 155 -8.99 -10.13 -5.33
N CYS A 156 -7.80 -10.56 -4.88
CA CYS A 156 -7.28 -11.92 -5.01
C CYS A 156 -7.48 -12.50 -6.41
N ARG A 157 -6.95 -11.79 -7.41
CA ARG A 157 -7.06 -12.17 -8.83
C ARG A 157 -5.70 -12.18 -9.52
N HIS A 158 -5.61 -12.89 -10.63
CA HIS A 158 -4.45 -12.77 -11.50
C HIS A 158 -4.30 -11.33 -12.00
N PHE A 159 -3.07 -10.80 -12.03
CA PHE A 159 -2.82 -9.39 -12.35
C PHE A 159 -3.24 -8.95 -13.76
N HIS A 160 -3.42 -9.88 -14.71
CA HIS A 160 -3.98 -9.59 -16.04
C HIS A 160 -5.52 -9.60 -16.11
N ALA A 161 -6.18 -10.11 -15.07
CA ALA A 161 -7.64 -10.28 -15.02
C ALA A 161 -8.32 -9.14 -14.26
N VAL A 162 -9.65 -9.16 -14.27
CA VAL A 162 -10.55 -8.42 -13.37
C VAL A 162 -11.53 -9.41 -12.75
N VAL A 163 -12.11 -9.05 -11.61
CA VAL A 163 -13.22 -9.76 -10.98
C VAL A 163 -14.53 -9.15 -11.46
N ASP A 164 -15.40 -9.96 -12.07
CA ASP A 164 -16.82 -9.65 -12.20
C ASP A 164 -17.60 -10.63 -11.33
N ARG A 165 -18.03 -10.17 -10.15
CA ARG A 165 -18.64 -11.04 -9.15
C ARG A 165 -19.97 -11.64 -9.62
N ARG A 166 -20.58 -11.08 -10.67
CA ARG A 166 -21.81 -11.62 -11.29
C ARG A 166 -21.52 -12.82 -12.18
N GLN A 167 -20.29 -12.96 -12.68
CA GLN A 167 -19.86 -14.09 -13.51
C GLN A 167 -19.12 -15.14 -12.68
N SER A 168 -18.17 -14.70 -11.85
CA SER A 168 -17.41 -15.56 -10.96
C SER A 168 -16.96 -14.74 -9.74
N SER A 169 -17.60 -15.00 -8.59
CA SER A 169 -17.25 -14.36 -7.34
C SER A 169 -16.23 -15.22 -6.59
N PRO A 170 -15.02 -14.72 -6.30
CA PRO A 170 -14.15 -15.38 -5.34
C PRO A 170 -14.87 -15.51 -3.99
N ILE A 171 -14.65 -16.64 -3.32
CA ILE A 171 -15.19 -16.91 -1.98
C ILE A 171 -14.09 -16.59 -0.98
N PHE A 172 -14.34 -15.59 -0.13
CA PHE A 172 -13.45 -15.18 0.93
C PHE A 172 -13.93 -15.77 2.26
N ARG A 173 -13.05 -16.47 2.97
CA ARG A 173 -13.35 -16.98 4.33
C ARG A 173 -12.41 -16.37 5.34
N GLN A 174 -12.98 -15.61 6.27
CA GLN A 174 -12.23 -14.91 7.30
C GLN A 174 -12.10 -15.76 8.57
N GLN A 175 -10.92 -15.77 9.16
CA GLN A 175 -10.65 -16.27 10.50
C GLN A 175 -9.98 -15.15 11.30
N ILE A 176 -10.65 -14.67 12.34
CA ILE A 176 -10.23 -13.53 13.14
C ILE A 176 -9.57 -14.03 14.43
N GLN A 177 -8.37 -13.55 14.70
CA GLN A 177 -7.59 -13.87 15.90
C GLN A 177 -6.99 -12.58 16.47
N GLY A 178 -7.75 -11.93 17.36
CA GLY A 178 -7.34 -10.67 17.96
C GLY A 178 -7.14 -9.55 16.93
N ARG A 179 -5.90 -9.12 16.72
CA ARG A 179 -5.51 -8.08 15.75
C ARG A 179 -5.12 -8.62 14.37
N ARG A 180 -5.20 -9.93 14.19
CA ARG A 180 -4.91 -10.63 12.94
C ARG A 180 -6.22 -11.13 12.33
N VAL A 181 -6.38 -10.96 11.02
CA VAL A 181 -7.41 -11.63 10.23
C VAL A 181 -6.75 -12.37 9.08
N LYS A 182 -7.01 -13.68 9.02
CA LYS A 182 -6.59 -14.55 7.94
C LYS A 182 -7.76 -14.76 6.99
N ILE A 183 -7.51 -14.63 5.70
CA ILE A 183 -8.53 -14.65 4.67
C ILE A 183 -8.11 -15.65 3.60
N ASN A 184 -8.81 -16.78 3.53
CA ASN A 184 -8.60 -17.80 2.52
C ASN A 184 -9.52 -17.57 1.32
N VAL A 185 -8.96 -17.71 0.12
CA VAL A 185 -9.63 -17.60 -1.17
C VAL A 185 -9.46 -18.90 -1.92
N GLU A 186 -10.56 -19.50 -2.39
CA GLU A 186 -10.54 -20.81 -3.05
C GLU A 186 -10.16 -20.74 -4.53
N ALA A 187 -10.66 -19.73 -5.24
CA ALA A 187 -10.54 -19.63 -6.68
C ALA A 187 -10.32 -18.16 -7.09
N PRO A 188 -9.07 -17.76 -7.37
CA PRO A 188 -7.83 -18.54 -7.27
C PRO A 188 -7.38 -18.79 -5.82
N GLU A 189 -6.67 -19.90 -5.59
CA GLU A 189 -6.11 -20.24 -4.29
C GLU A 189 -5.13 -19.17 -3.79
N ALA A 190 -5.47 -18.56 -2.66
CA ALA A 190 -4.63 -17.59 -1.98
C ALA A 190 -5.00 -17.51 -0.49
N THR A 191 -4.02 -17.22 0.34
CA THR A 191 -4.22 -16.81 1.72
C THR A 191 -3.65 -15.41 1.90
N VAL A 192 -4.47 -14.50 2.43
CA VAL A 192 -4.06 -13.16 2.85
C VAL A 192 -4.15 -13.07 4.36
N VAL A 193 -3.06 -12.69 5.02
CA VAL A 193 -3.05 -12.36 6.46
C VAL A 193 -2.91 -10.86 6.59
N LEU A 194 -3.83 -10.24 7.32
CA LEU A 194 -3.80 -8.83 7.66
C LEU A 194 -3.63 -8.72 9.17
N GLU A 195 -2.59 -8.02 9.62
CA GLU A 195 -2.31 -7.84 11.04
C GLU A 195 -1.99 -6.39 11.35
N ALA A 196 -2.71 -5.84 12.32
CA ALA A 196 -2.43 -4.49 12.81
C ALA A 196 -1.59 -4.55 14.07
N VAL A 197 -0.51 -3.78 14.13
CA VAL A 197 0.40 -3.70 15.29
C VAL A 197 -0.27 -3.07 16.53
N HIS A 198 -1.35 -2.31 16.31
CA HIS A 198 -2.26 -1.82 17.33
C HIS A 198 -3.71 -1.86 16.82
N GLY A 199 -4.67 -1.38 17.60
CA GLY A 199 -6.05 -1.24 17.16
C GLY A 199 -6.89 -2.52 17.28
N VAL A 200 -8.10 -2.46 16.75
CA VAL A 200 -9.09 -3.54 16.82
C VAL A 200 -9.67 -3.78 15.43
N TYR A 201 -9.76 -5.05 15.03
CA TYR A 201 -10.43 -5.43 13.79
C TYR A 201 -11.94 -5.55 13.99
N GLN A 202 -12.72 -4.99 13.07
CA GLN A 202 -14.16 -5.15 13.00
C GLN A 202 -14.51 -5.77 11.65
N GLN A 203 -15.18 -6.93 11.68
CA GLN A 203 -15.68 -7.57 10.46
C GLN A 203 -16.83 -6.72 9.91
N PHE A 204 -16.71 -6.31 8.66
CA PHE A 204 -17.72 -5.55 7.95
C PHE A 204 -17.55 -5.80 6.46
N GLU A 205 -18.23 -6.86 6.00
CA GLU A 205 -18.08 -7.35 4.63
C GLU A 205 -18.88 -6.50 3.65
N LYS A 206 -18.19 -5.96 2.65
CA LYS A 206 -18.79 -5.17 1.58
C LYS A 206 -18.09 -5.45 0.26
N TRP A 207 -18.85 -5.41 -0.83
CA TRP A 207 -18.28 -5.37 -2.17
C TRP A 207 -18.27 -3.94 -2.69
N LEU A 208 -17.12 -3.52 -3.21
CA LEU A 208 -16.97 -2.31 -4.02
C LEU A 208 -17.04 -2.73 -5.49
N GLU A 209 -18.18 -2.51 -6.11
CA GLU A 209 -18.44 -2.98 -7.48
C GLU A 209 -18.08 -1.94 -8.53
N LYS A 210 -17.63 -2.42 -9.68
CA LYS A 210 -17.39 -1.65 -10.92
C LYS A 210 -16.42 -0.48 -10.73
N VAL A 211 -15.35 -0.72 -9.97
CA VAL A 211 -14.19 0.18 -9.97
C VAL A 211 -13.61 0.21 -11.38
N TYR A 212 -13.33 1.42 -11.86
CA TYR A 212 -13.01 1.71 -13.24
C TYR A 212 -11.51 1.96 -13.43
N PHE A 213 -10.92 1.25 -14.39
CA PHE A 213 -9.53 1.43 -14.79
C PHE A 213 -9.44 2.18 -16.11
N ARG A 214 -9.23 3.49 -16.04
CA ARG A 214 -9.19 4.40 -17.21
C ARG A 214 -8.20 3.98 -18.29
N GLU A 215 -7.03 3.47 -17.90
CA GLU A 215 -5.99 3.07 -18.84
C GLU A 215 -6.37 1.80 -19.61
N GLU A 216 -6.94 0.81 -18.93
CA GLU A 216 -7.43 -0.40 -19.60
C GLU A 216 -8.63 -0.10 -20.49
N HIS A 217 -9.53 0.80 -20.08
CA HIS A 217 -10.62 1.24 -20.93
C HIS A 217 -10.11 1.91 -22.21
N ALA A 218 -9.13 2.82 -22.10
CA ALA A 218 -8.52 3.48 -23.25
C ALA A 218 -7.86 2.49 -24.24
N ARG A 219 -7.44 1.32 -23.75
CA ARG A 219 -6.86 0.23 -24.56
C ARG A 219 -7.89 -0.78 -25.07
N GLY A 220 -9.17 -0.63 -24.72
CA GLY A 220 -10.22 -1.60 -25.05
C GLY A 220 -10.11 -2.93 -24.29
N GLU A 221 -9.41 -2.95 -23.15
CA GLU A 221 -9.27 -4.12 -22.28
C GLU A 221 -10.40 -4.18 -21.22
N SER A 222 -10.48 -5.31 -20.50
CA SER A 222 -11.32 -5.43 -19.30
C SER A 222 -10.89 -4.40 -18.26
N HIS A 223 -11.81 -3.50 -17.89
CA HIS A 223 -11.51 -2.27 -17.15
C HIS A 223 -12.46 -2.03 -15.96
N LEU A 224 -13.38 -2.95 -15.67
CA LEU A 224 -14.24 -2.90 -14.49
C LEU A 224 -13.89 -4.04 -13.55
N ASP A 225 -13.67 -3.73 -12.28
CA ASP A 225 -13.21 -4.68 -11.27
C ASP A 225 -14.07 -4.57 -10.01
N ASP A 226 -14.46 -5.71 -9.45
CA ASP A 226 -15.22 -5.81 -8.21
C ASP A 226 -14.28 -6.23 -7.07
N TRP A 227 -14.23 -5.44 -6.00
CA TRP A 227 -13.33 -5.69 -4.87
C TRP A 227 -14.08 -6.05 -3.58
N PHE A 228 -13.46 -6.89 -2.76
CA PHE A 228 -13.97 -7.32 -1.47
C PHE A 228 -13.32 -6.56 -0.32
N GLN A 229 -14.13 -5.90 0.49
CA GLN A 229 -13.72 -5.28 1.74
C GLN A 229 -14.14 -6.22 2.89
N PRO A 230 -13.20 -6.90 3.57
CA PRO A 230 -13.51 -7.87 4.62
C PRO A 230 -13.97 -7.22 5.95
N GLY A 231 -13.56 -5.97 6.17
CA GLY A 231 -13.75 -5.25 7.43
C GLY A 231 -12.81 -4.06 7.51
N PHE A 232 -12.52 -3.60 8.73
CA PHE A 232 -11.59 -2.51 8.97
C PHE A 232 -10.92 -2.60 10.33
N PHE A 233 -9.78 -1.93 10.43
CA PHE A 233 -9.05 -1.74 11.69
C PHE A 233 -9.32 -0.34 12.23
N THR A 234 -9.63 -0.25 13.52
CA THR A 234 -9.85 1.01 14.23
C THR A 234 -8.67 1.33 15.12
N PHE A 235 -8.11 2.54 14.97
CA PHE A 235 -7.05 3.08 15.79
C PHE A 235 -7.52 4.37 16.45
N LYS A 236 -7.42 4.46 17.77
CA LYS A 236 -7.79 5.66 18.53
C LYS A 236 -6.55 6.49 18.82
N VAL A 237 -6.63 7.80 18.59
CA VAL A 237 -5.56 8.76 18.89
C VAL A 237 -6.13 9.85 19.78
N GLU A 238 -5.58 9.97 20.97
CA GLU A 238 -6.07 10.88 21.99
C GLU A 238 -5.91 12.35 21.58
N GLY A 239 -6.79 13.21 22.07
CA GLY A 239 -6.67 14.65 21.89
C GLY A 239 -5.30 15.18 22.32
N LYS A 240 -4.72 16.10 21.52
CA LYS A 240 -3.40 16.72 21.76
C LYS A 240 -2.22 15.75 21.79
N THR A 241 -2.36 14.57 21.21
CA THR A 241 -1.28 13.56 21.15
C THR A 241 -0.88 13.24 19.70
N ARG A 242 0.21 12.49 19.59
CA ARG A 242 0.66 11.86 18.35
C ARG A 242 0.61 10.35 18.52
N GLY A 243 -0.12 9.67 17.65
CA GLY A 243 -0.20 8.21 17.58
C GLY A 243 0.60 7.66 16.40
N LYS A 244 1.12 6.44 16.55
CA LYS A 244 1.69 5.65 15.45
C LYS A 244 1.11 4.24 15.47
N PHE A 245 0.90 3.67 14.30
CA PHE A 245 0.47 2.29 14.15
C PHE A 245 0.88 1.76 12.77
N ALA A 246 0.82 0.45 12.58
CA ALA A 246 1.09 -0.18 11.30
C ALA A 246 0.04 -1.23 10.98
N LEU A 247 -0.24 -1.40 9.68
CA LEU A 247 -0.97 -2.52 9.12
C LEU A 247 -0.03 -3.31 8.22
N VAL A 248 0.08 -4.60 8.49
CA VAL A 248 0.89 -5.55 7.74
C VAL A 248 -0.04 -6.43 6.93
N ALA A 249 0.20 -6.52 5.62
CA ALA A 249 -0.47 -7.46 4.74
C ALA A 249 0.54 -8.47 4.21
N VAL A 250 0.19 -9.76 4.32
CA VAL A 250 0.98 -10.90 3.86
C VAL A 250 0.13 -11.68 2.88
N ALA A 251 0.72 -12.21 1.81
CA ALA A 251 0.02 -13.10 0.90
C ALA A 251 0.89 -14.27 0.45
N SER A 252 0.29 -15.46 0.39
CA SER A 252 0.89 -16.66 -0.19
C SER A 252 -0.18 -17.49 -0.90
N GLN A 253 0.24 -18.42 -1.76
CA GLN A 253 -0.68 -19.39 -2.37
C GLN A 253 -1.18 -20.40 -1.33
N ASN A 254 -0.40 -20.66 -0.28
CA ASN A 254 -0.75 -21.63 0.76
C ASN A 254 -0.81 -20.97 2.14
N GLU A 255 -1.71 -21.51 2.97
CA GLU A 255 -2.02 -20.97 4.29
C GLU A 255 -0.82 -20.99 5.24
N VAL A 256 -0.10 -22.12 5.29
CA VAL A 256 1.04 -22.32 6.20
C VAL A 256 2.12 -21.28 5.94
N SER A 257 2.52 -21.08 4.68
CA SER A 257 3.53 -20.11 4.28
C SER A 257 3.09 -18.66 4.56
N ALA A 258 1.80 -18.36 4.41
CA ALA A 258 1.28 -17.03 4.76
C ALA A 258 1.37 -16.78 6.28
N GLU A 259 1.07 -17.79 7.11
CA GLU A 259 1.20 -17.70 8.56
C GLU A 259 2.65 -17.62 9.02
N GLU A 260 3.54 -18.49 8.52
CA GLU A 260 4.97 -18.45 8.83
C GLU A 260 5.57 -17.07 8.49
N THR A 261 5.24 -16.53 7.31
CA THR A 261 5.69 -15.20 6.90
C THR A 261 5.13 -14.12 7.82
N ALA A 262 3.86 -14.23 8.26
CA ALA A 262 3.24 -13.28 9.17
C ALA A 262 3.83 -13.35 10.59
N ASP A 263 4.19 -14.53 11.07
CA ASP A 263 4.82 -14.73 12.39
C ASP A 263 6.25 -14.18 12.46
N GLU A 264 6.94 -14.09 11.32
CA GLU A 264 8.22 -13.39 11.21
C GLU A 264 8.08 -11.86 11.22
N MET A 265 6.86 -11.31 11.06
CA MET A 265 6.66 -9.86 11.02
C MET A 265 6.67 -9.25 12.43
N PRO A 266 7.24 -8.06 12.60
CA PRO A 266 7.32 -7.46 13.92
C PRO A 266 5.95 -7.12 14.53
N ALA A 267 5.81 -7.36 15.82
CA ALA A 267 4.56 -7.19 16.57
C ALA A 267 4.43 -5.82 17.26
N THR A 268 5.45 -4.94 17.19
CA THR A 268 5.45 -3.61 17.79
C THR A 268 5.79 -2.52 16.77
N VAL A 269 5.34 -1.29 17.02
CA VAL A 269 5.63 -0.17 16.10
C VAL A 269 7.13 0.11 16.04
N TYR A 270 7.82 0.02 17.18
CA TYR A 270 9.26 0.23 17.26
C TYR A 270 10.01 -0.75 16.35
N ASP A 271 9.65 -2.03 16.37
CA ASP A 271 10.31 -3.03 15.54
C ASP A 271 9.94 -2.90 14.05
N ILE A 272 8.72 -2.44 13.74
CA ILE A 272 8.34 -2.06 12.35
C ILE A 272 9.18 -0.88 11.86
N GLU A 273 9.43 0.13 12.71
CA GLU A 273 10.31 1.26 12.38
C GLU A 273 11.75 0.78 12.17
N GLY A 274 12.23 -0.18 12.98
CA GLY A 274 13.52 -0.84 12.76
C GLY A 274 13.60 -1.60 11.42
N LEU A 275 12.52 -2.27 11.02
CA LEU A 275 12.43 -2.93 9.71
C LEU A 275 12.46 -1.90 8.56
N TYR A 276 11.72 -0.79 8.71
CA TYR A 276 11.73 0.33 7.77
C TYR A 276 13.14 0.95 7.62
N GLU A 277 13.84 1.19 8.73
CA GLU A 277 15.21 1.70 8.73
C GLU A 277 16.19 0.71 8.08
N GLY A 278 16.02 -0.59 8.31
CA GLY A 278 16.80 -1.63 7.65
C GLY A 278 16.66 -1.60 6.12
N GLU A 279 15.43 -1.38 5.63
CA GLU A 279 15.15 -1.25 4.21
C GLU A 279 15.74 0.03 3.59
N ILE A 280 15.78 1.14 4.32
CA ILE A 280 16.50 2.36 3.90
C ILE A 280 18.00 2.07 3.82
N LYS A 281 18.57 1.51 4.89
CA LYS A 281 20.00 1.22 4.98
C LYS A 281 20.48 0.28 3.88
N SER A 282 19.65 -0.69 3.49
CA SER A 282 19.95 -1.57 2.35
C SER A 282 20.14 -0.79 1.05
N ARG A 283 19.27 0.20 0.78
CA ARG A 283 19.35 1.08 -0.40
C ARG A 283 20.56 2.01 -0.35
N GLU A 284 20.87 2.56 0.83
CA GLU A 284 22.07 3.37 1.04
C GLU A 284 23.35 2.55 0.80
N ASN A 285 23.42 1.33 1.34
CA ASN A 285 24.55 0.42 1.13
C ASN A 285 24.72 0.05 -0.36
N LEU A 286 23.63 -0.15 -1.09
CA LEU A 286 23.66 -0.39 -2.53
C LEU A 286 24.27 0.79 -3.30
N LEU A 287 23.84 2.02 -3.00
CA LEU A 287 24.39 3.23 -3.61
C LEU A 287 25.87 3.41 -3.23
N GLU A 288 26.23 3.22 -1.96
CA GLU A 288 27.62 3.30 -1.50
C GLU A 288 28.50 2.31 -2.26
N ARG A 289 28.07 1.05 -2.38
CA ARG A 289 28.79 0.02 -3.14
C ARG A 289 28.95 0.45 -4.60
N PHE A 290 27.89 0.91 -5.24
CA PHE A 290 27.92 1.34 -6.64
C PHE A 290 28.93 2.47 -6.86
N TYR A 291 28.85 3.56 -6.08
CA TYR A 291 29.75 4.71 -6.26
C TYR A 291 31.20 4.41 -5.85
N ARG A 292 31.42 3.52 -4.88
CA ARG A 292 32.77 3.07 -4.51
C ARG A 292 33.43 2.26 -5.64
N GLU A 293 32.67 1.37 -6.29
CA GLU A 293 33.16 0.57 -7.41
C GLU A 293 33.36 1.41 -8.68
N HIS A 294 32.59 2.49 -8.83
CA HIS A 294 32.65 3.40 -9.98
C HIS A 294 33.18 4.78 -9.60
N GLY A 295 34.30 4.84 -8.86
CA GLY A 295 34.84 6.09 -8.27
C GLY A 295 35.17 7.25 -9.23
N ALA A 296 35.09 7.04 -10.55
CA ALA A 296 35.18 8.10 -11.56
C ALA A 296 33.82 8.80 -11.83
N ILE A 297 32.71 8.23 -11.37
CA ILE A 297 31.35 8.76 -11.54
C ILE A 297 30.99 9.60 -10.33
N GLU A 298 30.66 10.87 -10.60
CA GLU A 298 30.11 11.77 -9.59
C GLU A 298 28.69 11.37 -9.21
N ALA A 299 28.38 11.32 -7.91
CA ALA A 299 27.03 11.02 -7.45
C ALA A 299 26.05 12.15 -7.78
N LYS A 300 24.92 11.77 -8.37
CA LYS A 300 23.83 12.68 -8.74
C LYS A 300 22.49 12.03 -8.39
N ASP A 301 21.54 12.82 -7.94
CA ASP A 301 20.22 12.33 -7.51
C ASP A 301 19.51 11.49 -8.59
N TRP A 302 19.54 11.95 -9.85
CA TRP A 302 18.95 11.22 -10.97
C TRP A 302 19.64 9.87 -11.23
N LEU A 303 20.96 9.79 -11.02
CA LEU A 303 21.70 8.54 -11.20
C LEU A 303 21.41 7.58 -10.06
N SER A 304 21.35 8.08 -8.82
CA SER A 304 20.93 7.28 -7.66
C SER A 304 19.52 6.72 -7.86
N LEU A 305 18.58 7.50 -8.42
CA LEU A 305 17.24 7.00 -8.78
C LEU A 305 17.33 5.84 -9.78
N LEU A 306 18.15 5.97 -10.82
CA LEU A 306 18.29 4.91 -11.84
C LEU A 306 18.91 3.63 -11.27
N VAL A 307 19.93 3.75 -10.40
CA VAL A 307 20.57 2.59 -9.76
C VAL A 307 19.56 1.85 -8.88
N LEU A 308 18.84 2.58 -8.01
CA LEU A 308 17.80 1.99 -7.16
C LEU A 308 16.66 1.38 -7.98
N ALA A 309 16.24 2.06 -9.05
CA ALA A 309 15.18 1.55 -9.93
C ALA A 309 15.62 0.27 -10.65
N ALA A 310 16.87 0.20 -11.14
CA ALA A 310 17.38 -0.99 -11.79
C ALA A 310 17.41 -2.20 -10.85
N ASP A 311 17.87 -2.00 -9.62
CA ASP A 311 17.89 -3.04 -8.58
C ASP A 311 16.48 -3.53 -8.23
N ALA A 312 15.49 -2.62 -8.21
CA ALA A 312 14.09 -2.95 -7.91
C ALA A 312 13.49 -3.99 -8.89
N PHE A 313 14.00 -4.12 -10.11
CA PHE A 313 13.54 -5.08 -11.10
C PHE A 313 14.35 -6.39 -11.15
N ILE A 314 15.40 -6.51 -10.33
CA ILE A 314 16.14 -7.76 -10.19
C ILE A 314 15.33 -8.66 -9.25
N ALA A 315 14.91 -9.82 -9.76
CA ALA A 315 14.23 -10.83 -8.97
C ALA A 315 15.12 -12.06 -8.84
N GLU A 316 15.30 -12.54 -7.61
CA GLU A 316 15.94 -13.83 -7.40
C GLU A 316 14.96 -14.94 -7.81
N ALA A 317 15.35 -15.77 -8.76
CA ALA A 317 14.61 -16.99 -9.04
C ALA A 317 14.84 -17.95 -7.86
N LEU A 318 13.77 -18.35 -7.18
CA LEU A 318 13.84 -19.47 -6.24
C LEU A 318 14.32 -20.71 -7.01
N ARG A 319 15.49 -21.22 -6.64
CA ARG A 319 16.11 -22.40 -7.27
C ARG A 319 15.38 -23.68 -6.92
#